data_AF-A0A966P4Z1-F1
#
_entry.id   AF-A0A966P4Z1-F1
#
_cell.length_a   1.000
_cell.length_b   1.000
_cell.length_c   1.000
_cell.angle_alpha   90.00
_cell.angle_beta   90.00
_cell.angle_gamma   90.00
#
_symmetry.space_group_name_H-M   'P 1'
#
loop_
_entity.id
_entity.type
_entity.pdbx_description
1 polymer ?
#
loop_
_entity_poly.entity_id
_entity_poly.type
_entity_poly.pdbx_seq_one_letter_code
_entity_poly.pdbx_strand_id
1 'polypeptide(L)'
;MNSPQVESTQNDRWIYGLLVPFIYLVLEFSFNHRLITALDETVSDAVLANLELWGRLIAGVGLGLVIHRLLLKVSSYKLMSLVAALSFGIVLMWHLQQSLINYFVDLADPEDKRAAVLLNVSATHLVNEQFKTLEGDALITGSLREIDRSIVQAMFPAAAVHAQGRDAQLSAWLGEQIVNDATMISNHVANNAFKNLIVPPVAIGASIALALVNLCAVLAFLIGRIASRPQTPMLFLLLGLCVYYSLSRAHSFLDSPGFQHALAPGLWDTNPALAVIVEWACRASSAWADISALVHHYMAFDFDFGQSLYATIEHEDGSIHLQPYANNITYSVSRNIRFPRNDI
;
A
#
# COMPACT_ATOMS: atom_id res chain seq x y z
N MET A 1 26.45 -24.38 36.55
CA MET A 1 27.21 -23.83 35.40
C MET A 1 26.37 -24.06 34.15
N ASN A 2 25.62 -23.05 33.70
CA ASN A 2 24.99 -23.11 32.38
C ASN A 2 26.10 -23.01 31.34
N SER A 3 26.12 -23.92 30.37
CA SER A 3 27.12 -23.89 29.33
C SER A 3 26.86 -22.72 28.37
N PRO A 4 27.91 -21.98 27.94
CA PRO A 4 27.76 -20.80 27.09
C PRO A 4 27.07 -21.06 25.75
N GLN A 5 27.03 -22.32 25.28
CA GLN A 5 26.29 -22.69 24.07
C GLN A 5 24.76 -22.66 24.27
N VAL A 6 24.23 -22.99 25.45
CA VAL A 6 22.77 -22.99 25.69
C VAL A 6 22.22 -21.56 25.69
N GLU A 7 22.92 -20.61 26.30
CA GLU A 7 22.51 -19.19 26.33
C GLU A 7 22.50 -18.54 24.94
N SER A 8 23.52 -18.82 24.10
CA SER A 8 23.57 -18.29 22.73
C SER A 8 22.36 -18.72 21.89
N THR A 9 21.93 -19.98 22.02
CA THR A 9 20.79 -20.50 21.24
C THR A 9 19.44 -19.92 21.67
N GLN A 10 19.29 -19.58 22.95
CA GLN A 10 18.08 -18.96 23.47
C GLN A 10 17.97 -17.49 23.04
N ASN A 11 19.04 -16.71 23.15
CA ASN A 11 19.05 -15.31 22.70
C ASN A 11 18.76 -15.20 21.20
N ASP A 12 19.39 -16.04 20.37
CA ASP A 12 19.12 -16.06 18.94
C ASP A 12 17.64 -16.29 18.61
N ARG A 13 16.96 -17.16 19.36
CA ARG A 13 15.54 -17.45 19.13
C ARG A 13 14.66 -16.24 19.39
N TRP A 14 14.96 -15.43 20.40
CA TRP A 14 14.24 -14.19 20.67
C TRP A 14 14.58 -13.10 19.66
N ILE A 15 15.85 -13.01 19.24
CA ILE A 15 16.29 -12.01 18.26
C ILE A 15 15.60 -12.27 16.90
N TYR A 16 15.77 -13.47 16.34
CA TYR A 16 15.26 -13.79 14.99
C TYR A 16 13.78 -14.18 14.97
N GLY A 17 13.23 -14.64 16.10
CA GLY A 17 11.82 -15.04 16.22
C GLY A 17 10.88 -13.94 16.67
N LEU A 18 11.38 -12.90 17.35
CA LEU A 18 10.56 -11.81 17.87
C LEU A 18 11.12 -10.44 17.48
N LEU A 19 12.35 -10.09 17.91
CA LEU A 19 12.84 -8.72 17.83
C LEU A 19 12.93 -8.20 16.39
N VAL A 20 13.59 -8.95 15.49
CA VAL A 20 13.77 -8.55 14.09
C VAL A 20 12.41 -8.45 13.36
N PRO A 21 11.53 -9.46 13.43
CA PRO A 21 10.19 -9.33 12.84
C PRO A 21 9.34 -8.23 13.47
N PHE A 22 9.47 -7.97 14.77
CA PHE A 22 8.74 -6.90 15.44
C PHE A 22 9.17 -5.51 14.95
N ILE A 23 10.48 -5.27 14.82
CA ILE A 23 11.01 -4.03 14.24
C ILE A 23 10.47 -3.84 12.82
N TYR A 24 10.49 -4.91 12.01
CA TYR A 24 9.90 -4.89 10.68
C TYR A 24 8.41 -4.53 10.72
N LEU A 25 7.60 -5.11 11.62
CA LEU A 25 6.18 -4.79 11.73
C LEU A 25 5.93 -3.33 12.10
N VAL A 26 6.75 -2.75 12.97
CA VAL A 26 6.67 -1.33 13.29
C VAL A 26 6.87 -0.48 12.04
N LEU A 27 7.92 -0.78 11.26
CA LEU A 27 8.21 -0.06 10.01
C LEU A 27 7.11 -0.27 8.97
N GLU A 28 6.62 -1.50 8.80
CA GLU A 28 5.63 -1.89 7.79
C GLU A 28 4.26 -1.27 8.07
N PHE A 29 3.76 -1.34 9.31
CA PHE A 29 2.48 -0.71 9.67
C PHE A 29 2.57 0.82 9.62
N SER A 30 3.71 1.38 10.03
CA SER A 30 3.99 2.81 9.91
C SER A 30 4.01 3.27 8.45
N PHE A 31 4.66 2.50 7.58
CA PHE A 31 4.70 2.74 6.15
C PHE A 31 3.32 2.60 5.51
N ASN A 32 2.54 1.56 5.86
CA ASN A 32 1.17 1.39 5.34
C ASN A 32 0.29 2.59 5.68
N HIS A 33 0.38 3.13 6.90
CA HIS A 33 -0.33 4.35 7.26
C HIS A 33 0.06 5.53 6.35
N ARG A 34 1.37 5.77 6.18
CA ARG A 34 1.88 6.87 5.36
C ARG A 34 1.60 6.70 3.87
N LEU A 35 1.67 5.48 3.36
CA LEU A 35 1.34 5.13 1.98
C LEU A 35 -0.11 5.52 1.68
N ILE A 36 -1.03 5.24 2.60
CA ILE A 36 -2.45 5.59 2.44
C ILE A 36 -2.65 7.11 2.51
N THR A 37 -2.07 7.80 3.49
CA THR A 37 -2.26 9.25 3.64
C THR A 37 -1.59 10.06 2.52
N ALA A 38 -0.46 9.58 2.01
CA ALA A 38 0.25 10.23 0.90
C ALA A 38 -0.53 10.17 -0.42
N LEU A 39 -1.54 9.30 -0.54
CA LEU A 39 -2.43 9.21 -1.71
C LEU A 39 -3.58 10.22 -1.67
N ASP A 40 -3.77 10.92 -0.54
CA ASP A 40 -4.78 11.98 -0.37
C ASP A 40 -4.30 13.34 -0.89
N GLU A 41 -3.00 13.61 -0.75
CA GLU A 41 -2.36 14.81 -1.29
C GLU A 41 -2.20 14.67 -2.81
N THR A 42 -2.32 15.75 -3.59
CA THR A 42 -2.14 15.70 -5.05
C THR A 42 -0.77 15.13 -5.40
N VAL A 43 -0.73 13.84 -5.72
CA VAL A 43 0.51 13.06 -5.81
C VAL A 43 1.28 13.47 -7.06
N SER A 44 2.42 14.14 -6.88
CA SER A 44 3.38 14.33 -7.97
C SER A 44 3.99 12.98 -8.37
N ASP A 45 4.40 12.84 -9.63
CA ASP A 45 5.04 11.61 -10.13
C ASP A 45 6.26 11.17 -9.28
N ALA A 46 6.96 12.13 -8.68
CA ALA A 46 8.08 11.88 -7.77
C ALA A 46 7.66 11.19 -6.47
N VAL A 47 6.51 11.58 -5.89
CA VAL A 47 5.96 10.94 -4.69
C VAL A 47 5.53 9.51 -5.02
N LEU A 48 4.85 9.30 -6.15
CA LEU A 48 4.44 7.96 -6.57
C LEU A 48 5.64 7.02 -6.80
N ALA A 49 6.69 7.50 -7.45
CA ALA A 49 7.92 6.74 -7.64
C ALA A 49 8.62 6.38 -6.31
N ASN A 50 8.63 7.31 -5.36
CA ASN A 50 9.19 7.08 -4.03
C ASN A 50 8.35 6.06 -3.24
N LEU A 51 7.03 6.14 -3.31
CA LEU A 51 6.12 5.16 -2.70
C LEU A 51 6.27 3.77 -3.33
N GLU A 52 6.43 3.68 -4.65
CA GLU A 52 6.72 2.43 -5.36
C GLU A 52 8.06 1.82 -4.88
N LEU A 53 9.10 2.64 -4.73
CA LEU A 53 10.40 2.22 -4.23
C LEU A 53 10.31 1.67 -2.80
N TRP A 54 9.74 2.45 -1.87
CA TRP A 54 9.62 2.06 -0.47
C TRP A 54 8.70 0.86 -0.30
N GLY A 55 7.59 0.81 -1.03
CA GLY A 55 6.64 -0.31 -1.00
C GLY A 55 7.30 -1.62 -1.41
N ARG A 56 8.11 -1.61 -2.48
CA ARG A 56 8.89 -2.79 -2.93
C ARG A 56 9.94 -3.20 -1.91
N LEU A 57 10.67 -2.24 -1.35
CA LEU A 57 11.75 -2.49 -0.41
C LEU A 57 11.24 -3.10 0.90
N ILE A 58 10.21 -2.47 1.49
CA ILE A 58 9.63 -2.87 2.76
C ILE A 58 8.92 -4.24 2.63
N ALA A 59 8.10 -4.43 1.60
CA ALA A 59 7.54 -5.74 1.27
C ALA A 59 8.64 -6.79 1.00
N GLY A 60 9.74 -6.39 0.35
CA GLY A 60 10.90 -7.24 0.12
C GLY A 60 11.57 -7.75 1.40
N VAL A 61 11.72 -6.87 2.40
CA VAL A 61 12.18 -7.24 3.75
C VAL A 61 11.19 -8.22 4.38
N GLY A 62 9.89 -7.97 4.29
CA GLY A 62 8.83 -8.85 4.79
C GLY A 62 8.90 -10.25 4.21
N LEU A 63 9.08 -10.36 2.89
CA LEU A 63 9.28 -11.63 2.20
C LEU A 63 10.60 -12.30 2.60
N GLY A 64 11.67 -11.52 2.74
CA GLY A 64 12.96 -12.00 3.21
C GLY A 64 12.89 -12.63 4.60
N LEU A 65 12.09 -12.07 5.51
CA LEU A 65 11.85 -12.66 6.83
C LEU A 65 11.05 -13.97 6.76
N VAL A 66 10.10 -14.08 5.84
CA VAL A 66 9.40 -15.35 5.57
C VAL A 66 10.40 -16.41 5.09
N ILE A 67 11.25 -16.07 4.11
CA ILE A 67 12.29 -16.95 3.58
C ILE A 67 13.29 -17.34 4.67
N HIS A 68 13.73 -16.38 5.49
CA HIS A 68 14.65 -16.63 6.59
C HIS A 68 14.09 -17.67 7.56
N ARG A 69 12.81 -17.59 7.92
CA ARG A 69 12.16 -18.60 8.79
C ARG A 69 12.15 -20.00 8.19
N LEU A 70 12.07 -20.12 6.87
CA LEU A 70 12.19 -21.41 6.18
C LEU A 70 13.64 -21.91 6.22
N LEU A 71 14.62 -21.02 6.03
CA LEU A 71 16.05 -21.34 6.02
C LEU A 71 16.65 -21.60 7.41
N LEU A 72 16.08 -21.07 8.49
CA LEU A 72 16.51 -21.32 9.88
C LEU A 72 16.45 -22.81 10.25
N LYS A 73 15.68 -23.61 9.51
CA LYS A 73 15.62 -25.07 9.68
C LYS A 73 16.85 -25.80 9.14
N VAL A 74 17.64 -25.13 8.28
CA VAL A 74 18.70 -25.78 7.47
C VAL A 74 20.06 -25.13 7.66
N SER A 75 20.14 -23.83 8.00
CA SER A 75 21.41 -23.11 8.12
C SER A 75 21.93 -23.01 9.55
N SER A 76 23.22 -23.30 9.74
CA SER A 76 23.93 -23.10 11.01
C SER A 76 24.33 -21.64 11.27
N TYR A 77 24.46 -20.81 10.22
CA TYR A 77 24.89 -19.41 10.32
C TYR A 77 23.70 -18.45 10.21
N LYS A 78 23.08 -18.13 11.35
CA LYS A 78 21.80 -17.40 11.41
C LYS A 78 21.87 -15.99 10.82
N LEU A 79 22.91 -15.21 11.14
CA LEU A 79 23.05 -13.84 10.64
C LEU A 79 23.27 -13.81 9.12
N MET A 80 24.16 -14.66 8.58
CA MET A 80 24.39 -14.76 7.14
C MET A 80 23.15 -15.26 6.40
N SER A 81 22.43 -16.21 6.99
CA SER A 81 21.13 -16.66 6.48
C SER A 81 20.11 -15.52 6.46
N LEU A 82 20.08 -14.66 7.48
CA LEU A 82 19.20 -13.48 7.51
C LEU A 82 19.57 -12.51 6.39
N VAL A 83 20.85 -12.12 6.27
CA VAL A 83 21.30 -11.19 5.23
C VAL A 83 21.02 -11.72 3.83
N ALA A 84 21.30 -13.01 3.58
CA ALA A 84 21.02 -13.65 2.30
C ALA A 84 19.51 -13.69 2.00
N ALA A 85 18.69 -14.05 3.00
CA ALA A 85 17.24 -14.10 2.85
C ALA A 85 16.62 -12.72 2.61
N LEU A 86 17.09 -11.68 3.31
CA LEU A 86 16.65 -10.30 3.10
C LEU A 86 17.03 -9.80 1.70
N SER A 87 18.29 -10.02 1.29
CA SER A 87 18.76 -9.63 -0.04
C SER A 87 17.96 -10.33 -1.14
N PHE A 88 17.76 -11.64 -0.99
CA PHE A 88 16.98 -12.42 -1.94
C PHE A 88 15.49 -12.02 -1.93
N GLY A 89 14.90 -11.77 -0.75
CA GLY A 89 13.52 -11.32 -0.61
C GLY A 89 13.26 -9.97 -1.28
N ILE A 90 14.18 -9.01 -1.15
CA ILE A 90 14.09 -7.70 -1.81
C ILE A 90 14.16 -7.84 -3.33
N VAL A 91 15.17 -8.55 -3.85
CA VAL A 91 15.31 -8.78 -5.30
C VAL A 91 14.11 -9.53 -5.85
N LEU A 92 13.64 -10.56 -5.15
CA LEU A 92 12.49 -11.34 -5.58
C LEU A 92 11.22 -10.49 -5.59
N MET A 93 10.95 -9.72 -4.53
CA MET A 93 9.78 -8.84 -4.46
C MET A 93 9.79 -7.78 -5.56
N TRP A 94 10.97 -7.21 -5.85
CA TRP A 94 11.14 -6.27 -6.95
C TRP A 94 10.65 -6.84 -8.27
N HIS A 95 11.11 -8.06 -8.61
CA HIS A 95 10.71 -8.72 -9.84
C HIS A 95 9.26 -9.21 -9.82
N LEU A 96 8.74 -9.67 -8.68
CA LEU A 96 7.34 -10.11 -8.56
C LEU A 96 6.37 -8.96 -8.81
N GLN A 97 6.54 -7.82 -8.12
CA GLN A 97 5.65 -6.68 -8.32
C GLN A 97 5.79 -6.09 -9.73
N GLN A 98 7.03 -5.95 -10.24
CA GLN A 98 7.24 -5.45 -11.60
C GLN A 98 6.61 -6.38 -12.65
N SER A 99 6.75 -7.69 -12.51
CA SER A 99 6.17 -8.66 -13.45
C SER A 99 4.65 -8.65 -13.38
N LEU A 100 4.07 -8.52 -12.18
CA LEU A 100 2.63 -8.43 -12.01
C LEU A 100 2.05 -7.15 -12.61
N ILE A 101 2.70 -6.01 -12.40
CA ILE A 101 2.31 -4.74 -13.02
C ILE A 101 2.41 -4.83 -14.54
N ASN A 102 3.54 -5.33 -15.07
CA ASN A 102 3.72 -5.49 -16.51
C ASN A 102 2.67 -6.45 -17.10
N TYR A 103 2.36 -7.55 -16.41
CA TYR A 103 1.30 -8.48 -16.81
C TYR A 103 -0.04 -7.76 -17.01
N PHE A 104 -0.44 -6.89 -16.07
CA PHE A 104 -1.67 -6.12 -16.21
C PHE A 104 -1.60 -5.08 -17.33
N VAL A 105 -0.48 -4.38 -17.47
CA VAL A 105 -0.28 -3.37 -18.54
C VAL A 105 -0.28 -4.02 -19.93
N ASP A 106 0.32 -5.20 -20.07
CA ASP A 106 0.42 -5.92 -21.33
C ASP A 106 -0.91 -6.57 -21.73
N LEU A 107 -1.72 -6.99 -20.75
CA LEU A 107 -3.05 -7.55 -20.98
C LEU A 107 -4.09 -6.48 -21.33
N ALA A 108 -3.89 -5.23 -20.89
CA ALA A 108 -4.88 -4.18 -21.02
C ALA A 108 -5.06 -3.68 -22.45
N ASP A 109 -6.33 -3.54 -22.85
CA ASP A 109 -6.70 -3.03 -24.16
C ASP A 109 -6.34 -1.55 -24.30
N PRO A 110 -6.11 -1.06 -25.54
CA PRO A 110 -5.82 0.35 -25.78
C PRO A 110 -6.90 1.30 -25.24
N GLU A 111 -8.15 0.86 -25.20
CA GLU A 111 -9.28 1.64 -24.67
C GLU A 111 -9.20 1.78 -23.15
N ASP A 112 -8.87 0.70 -22.44
CA ASP A 112 -8.70 0.71 -20.98
C ASP A 112 -7.55 1.63 -20.56
N LYS A 113 -6.46 1.63 -21.35
CA LYS A 113 -5.31 2.50 -21.13
C LYS A 113 -5.66 3.97 -21.28
N ARG A 114 -6.54 4.32 -22.23
CA ARG A 114 -7.04 5.70 -22.38
C ARG A 114 -7.99 6.07 -21.25
N ALA A 115 -8.91 5.17 -20.91
CA ALA A 115 -9.83 5.36 -19.80
C ALA A 115 -9.11 5.57 -18.47
N ALA A 116 -7.96 4.91 -18.26
CA ALA A 116 -7.14 5.10 -17.06
C ALA A 116 -6.73 6.55 -16.81
N VAL A 117 -6.52 7.36 -17.87
CA VAL A 117 -6.22 8.79 -17.70
C VAL A 117 -7.38 9.51 -17.03
N LEU A 118 -8.59 9.30 -17.55
CA LEU A 118 -9.81 9.91 -17.04
C LEU A 118 -10.17 9.39 -15.65
N LEU A 119 -9.92 8.11 -15.38
CA LEU A 119 -10.18 7.49 -14.08
C LEU A 119 -9.26 8.00 -12.98
N ASN A 120 -7.98 8.25 -13.29
CA ASN A 120 -7.05 8.86 -12.34
C ASN A 120 -7.49 10.29 -11.96
N VAL A 121 -8.03 11.05 -12.91
CA VAL A 121 -8.61 12.38 -12.62
C VAL A 121 -9.89 12.24 -11.79
N SER A 122 -10.78 11.33 -12.19
CA SER A 122 -12.07 11.05 -11.53
C SER A 122 -11.93 10.67 -10.06
N ALA A 123 -10.86 9.99 -9.66
CA ALA A 123 -10.64 9.55 -8.29
C ALA A 123 -10.69 10.70 -7.26
N THR A 124 -10.10 11.85 -7.62
CA THR A 124 -10.08 13.04 -6.76
C THR A 124 -11.48 13.66 -6.62
N HIS A 125 -12.30 13.57 -7.67
CA HIS A 125 -13.68 14.10 -7.68
C HIS A 125 -14.66 13.17 -6.96
N LEU A 126 -14.52 11.84 -7.10
CA LEU A 126 -15.37 10.83 -6.45
C LEU A 126 -15.52 11.09 -4.95
N VAL A 127 -14.39 11.38 -4.33
CA VAL A 127 -14.24 11.58 -2.89
C VAL A 127 -14.94 12.86 -2.41
N ASN A 128 -14.97 13.90 -3.25
CA ASN A 128 -15.51 15.21 -2.91
C ASN A 128 -16.99 15.35 -3.28
N GLU A 129 -17.46 14.65 -4.31
CA GLU A 129 -18.78 14.86 -4.93
C GLU A 129 -19.72 13.64 -4.82
N GLN A 130 -19.30 12.54 -4.17
CA GLN A 130 -20.09 11.32 -3.96
C GLN A 130 -20.77 10.82 -5.25
N PHE A 131 -19.97 10.37 -6.22
CA PHE A 131 -20.47 9.92 -7.50
C PHE A 131 -21.59 8.87 -7.39
N LYS A 132 -22.55 9.00 -8.30
CA LYS A 132 -23.57 7.99 -8.59
C LYS A 132 -23.28 7.35 -9.94
N THR A 133 -23.66 6.09 -10.10
CA THR A 133 -23.66 5.43 -11.40
C THR A 133 -24.75 6.03 -12.29
N LEU A 134 -24.74 5.66 -13.58
CA LEU A 134 -25.80 6.07 -14.52
C LEU A 134 -27.20 5.61 -14.09
N GLU A 135 -27.29 4.53 -13.32
CA GLU A 135 -28.54 4.00 -12.77
C GLU A 135 -28.99 4.73 -11.49
N GLY A 136 -28.19 5.68 -11.02
CA GLY A 136 -28.46 6.46 -9.80
C GLY A 136 -27.95 5.82 -8.52
N ASP A 137 -27.28 4.66 -8.60
CA ASP A 137 -26.71 3.96 -7.45
C ASP A 137 -25.50 4.71 -6.91
N ALA A 138 -25.46 4.92 -5.60
CA ALA A 138 -24.33 5.57 -4.94
C ALA A 138 -23.10 4.64 -4.94
N LEU A 139 -21.93 5.18 -5.27
CA LEU A 139 -20.65 4.45 -5.18
C LEU A 139 -20.09 4.41 -3.75
N ILE A 140 -20.62 5.25 -2.85
CA ILE A 140 -20.23 5.30 -1.44
C ILE A 140 -21.52 5.32 -0.61
N THR A 141 -21.60 4.44 0.37
CA THR A 141 -22.70 4.38 1.33
C THR A 141 -22.30 4.97 2.67
N GLY A 142 -23.10 5.92 3.18
CA GLY A 142 -22.78 6.65 4.41
C GLY A 142 -21.59 7.60 4.26
N SER A 143 -20.92 7.91 5.37
CA SER A 143 -19.72 8.74 5.41
C SER A 143 -18.46 7.88 5.47
N LEU A 144 -17.48 8.15 4.62
CA LEU A 144 -16.15 7.55 4.74
C LEU A 144 -15.36 8.20 5.88
N ARG A 145 -14.60 7.39 6.62
CA ARG A 145 -13.52 7.90 7.47
C ARG A 145 -12.45 8.52 6.57
N GLU A 146 -11.70 9.47 7.10
CA GLU A 146 -10.61 10.13 6.38
C GLU A 146 -9.61 9.13 5.79
N ILE A 147 -9.18 8.13 6.55
CA ILE A 147 -8.28 7.10 6.04
C ILE A 147 -8.90 6.21 4.95
N ASP A 148 -10.20 5.91 5.04
CA ASP A 148 -10.90 5.11 4.03
C ASP A 148 -11.11 5.90 2.73
N ARG A 149 -11.14 7.23 2.81
CA ARG A 149 -11.22 8.13 1.66
C ARG A 149 -10.02 7.96 0.75
N SER A 150 -8.81 8.03 1.30
CA SER A 150 -7.56 7.89 0.54
C SER A 150 -7.37 6.46 0.02
N ILE A 151 -7.80 5.45 0.78
CA ILE A 151 -7.86 4.05 0.29
C ILE A 151 -8.79 3.97 -0.93
N VAL A 152 -10.00 4.50 -0.85
CA VAL A 152 -10.96 4.46 -1.96
C VAL A 152 -10.43 5.22 -3.16
N GLN A 153 -9.82 6.40 -2.97
CA GLN A 153 -9.21 7.17 -4.05
C GLN A 153 -8.12 6.38 -4.78
N ALA A 154 -7.30 5.63 -4.04
CA ALA A 154 -6.25 4.80 -4.61
C ALA A 154 -6.75 3.52 -5.32
N MET A 155 -7.88 2.97 -4.87
CA MET A 155 -8.45 1.74 -5.43
C MET A 155 -9.44 2.00 -6.57
N PHE A 156 -10.11 3.15 -6.56
CA PHE A 156 -11.22 3.45 -7.45
C PHE A 156 -10.85 3.39 -8.94
N PRO A 157 -9.73 4.00 -9.39
CA PRO A 157 -9.36 3.90 -10.81
C PRO A 157 -9.29 2.44 -11.27
N ALA A 158 -8.66 1.57 -10.48
CA ALA A 158 -8.52 0.16 -10.80
C ALA A 158 -9.83 -0.60 -10.73
N ALA A 159 -10.70 -0.24 -9.79
CA ALA A 159 -12.04 -0.81 -9.67
C ALA A 159 -12.95 -0.44 -10.86
N ALA A 160 -12.80 0.76 -11.39
CA ALA A 160 -13.70 1.32 -12.41
C ALA A 160 -13.21 1.13 -13.85
N VAL A 161 -11.99 0.61 -14.05
CA VAL A 161 -11.38 0.48 -15.39
C VAL A 161 -12.18 -0.40 -16.35
N HIS A 162 -12.89 -1.39 -15.83
CA HIS A 162 -13.78 -2.26 -16.61
C HIS A 162 -15.26 -2.07 -16.25
N ALA A 163 -15.65 -0.91 -15.71
CA ALA A 163 -17.03 -0.66 -15.30
C ALA A 163 -18.03 -0.78 -16.46
N GLN A 164 -19.24 -1.24 -16.18
CA GLN A 164 -20.30 -1.34 -17.19
C GLN A 164 -20.72 0.05 -17.67
N GLY A 165 -20.71 0.27 -18.99
CA GLY A 165 -20.99 1.58 -19.57
C GLY A 165 -19.98 2.65 -19.15
N ARG A 166 -18.72 2.27 -18.86
CA ARG A 166 -17.64 3.14 -18.38
C ARG A 166 -17.57 4.48 -19.10
N ASP A 167 -17.59 4.49 -20.43
CA ASP A 167 -17.37 5.74 -21.18
C ASP A 167 -18.52 6.72 -20.99
N ALA A 168 -19.76 6.21 -20.86
CA ALA A 168 -20.92 7.00 -20.50
C ALA A 168 -20.87 7.45 -19.02
N GLN A 169 -20.36 6.61 -18.12
CA GLN A 169 -20.13 6.99 -16.71
C GLN A 169 -19.09 8.10 -16.59
N LEU A 170 -17.95 7.97 -17.28
CA LEU A 170 -16.90 8.98 -17.33
C LEU A 170 -17.42 10.30 -17.90
N SER A 171 -18.26 10.24 -18.94
CA SER A 171 -18.89 11.44 -19.51
C SER A 171 -19.87 12.09 -18.52
N ALA A 172 -20.58 11.30 -17.72
CA ALA A 172 -21.46 11.80 -16.67
C ALA A 172 -20.70 12.42 -15.49
N TRP A 173 -19.52 11.90 -15.13
CA TRP A 173 -18.71 12.38 -14.02
C TRP A 173 -17.82 13.57 -14.36
N LEU A 174 -17.19 13.55 -15.54
CA LEU A 174 -16.20 14.56 -15.95
C LEU A 174 -16.74 15.55 -16.99
N GLY A 175 -17.86 15.22 -17.65
CA GLY A 175 -18.38 15.96 -18.79
C GLY A 175 -17.81 15.46 -20.12
N GLU A 176 -18.65 15.54 -21.15
CA GLU A 176 -18.38 15.00 -22.49
C GLU A 176 -17.16 15.61 -23.17
N GLN A 177 -16.89 16.91 -22.92
CA GLN A 177 -15.74 17.60 -23.51
C GLN A 177 -14.40 17.02 -23.02
N ILE A 178 -14.26 16.76 -21.71
CA ILE A 178 -13.03 16.19 -21.13
C ILE A 178 -12.78 14.78 -21.68
N VAL A 179 -13.83 13.99 -21.84
CA VAL A 179 -13.75 12.63 -22.39
C VAL A 179 -13.34 12.65 -23.86
N ASN A 180 -13.90 13.57 -24.65
CA ASN A 180 -13.55 13.72 -26.06
C ASN A 180 -12.08 14.15 -26.24
N ASP A 181 -11.58 15.06 -25.42
CA ASP A 181 -10.19 15.51 -25.46
C ASP A 181 -9.20 14.37 -25.13
N ALA A 182 -9.61 13.42 -24.28
CA ALA A 182 -8.80 12.25 -23.94
C ALA A 182 -8.54 11.29 -25.11
N THR A 183 -9.34 11.36 -26.18
CA THR A 183 -9.14 10.53 -27.39
C THR A 183 -7.85 10.89 -28.15
N MET A 184 -7.33 12.10 -27.96
CA MET A 184 -6.08 12.57 -28.60
C MET A 184 -4.82 12.25 -27.78
N ILE A 185 -4.97 11.59 -26.63
CA ILE A 185 -3.85 11.28 -25.74
C ILE A 185 -2.96 10.21 -26.38
N SER A 186 -1.66 10.50 -26.39
CA SER A 186 -0.67 9.58 -26.92
C SER A 186 -0.61 8.26 -26.14
N ASN A 187 -0.29 7.16 -26.84
CA ASN A 187 -0.24 5.82 -26.25
C ASN A 187 0.74 5.71 -25.06
N HIS A 188 1.82 6.51 -25.03
CA HIS A 188 2.78 6.47 -23.92
C HIS A 188 2.16 7.02 -22.61
N VAL A 189 1.40 8.12 -22.70
CA VAL A 189 0.69 8.70 -21.55
C VAL A 189 -0.40 7.73 -21.06
N ALA A 190 -1.14 7.12 -21.99
CA ALA A 190 -2.17 6.14 -21.66
C ALA A 190 -1.58 4.89 -20.95
N ASN A 191 -0.46 4.36 -21.44
CA ASN A 191 0.24 3.25 -20.78
C ASN A 191 0.69 3.62 -19.36
N ASN A 192 1.25 4.81 -19.17
CA ASN A 192 1.70 5.28 -17.85
C ASN A 192 0.51 5.50 -16.90
N ALA A 193 -0.60 6.06 -17.39
CA ALA A 193 -1.81 6.24 -16.60
C ALA A 193 -2.39 4.90 -16.14
N PHE A 194 -2.40 3.89 -17.01
CA PHE A 194 -2.81 2.53 -16.64
C PHE A 194 -1.87 1.92 -15.61
N LYS A 195 -0.54 2.08 -15.77
CA LYS A 195 0.43 1.65 -14.75
C LYS A 195 0.13 2.30 -13.39
N ASN A 196 -0.11 3.61 -13.36
CA ASN A 196 -0.36 4.37 -12.13
C ASN A 196 -1.65 3.95 -11.43
N LEU A 197 -2.62 3.41 -12.16
CA LEU A 197 -3.84 2.84 -11.63
C LEU A 197 -3.60 1.48 -10.97
N ILE A 198 -2.68 0.66 -11.48
CA ILE A 198 -2.39 -0.69 -10.98
C ILE A 198 -1.40 -0.70 -9.81
N VAL A 199 -0.44 0.23 -9.81
CA VAL A 199 0.64 0.27 -8.81
C VAL A 199 0.10 0.35 -7.37
N PRO A 200 -0.83 1.26 -7.01
CA PRO A 200 -1.29 1.39 -5.63
C PRO A 200 -1.99 0.12 -5.10
N PRO A 201 -2.97 -0.51 -5.79
CA PRO A 201 -3.57 -1.76 -5.34
C PRO A 201 -2.55 -2.88 -5.11
N VAL A 202 -1.59 -3.04 -6.04
CA VAL A 202 -0.55 -4.07 -5.93
C VAL A 202 0.37 -3.80 -4.73
N ALA A 203 0.85 -2.57 -4.59
CA ALA A 203 1.77 -2.19 -3.53
C ALA A 203 1.11 -2.31 -2.15
N ILE A 204 -0.07 -1.69 -1.96
CA ILE A 204 -0.83 -1.74 -0.70
C ILE A 204 -1.22 -3.18 -0.36
N GLY A 205 -1.74 -3.93 -1.33
CA GLY A 205 -2.18 -5.30 -1.13
C GLY A 205 -1.06 -6.26 -0.72
N ALA A 206 0.11 -6.17 -1.37
CA ALA A 206 1.27 -6.99 -1.05
C ALA A 206 1.87 -6.62 0.32
N SER A 207 2.00 -5.31 0.58
CA SER A 207 2.47 -4.72 1.82
C SER A 207 1.68 -5.24 3.03
N ILE A 208 0.36 -5.04 3.03
CA ILE A 208 -0.48 -5.49 4.16
C ILE A 208 -0.50 -7.03 4.29
N ALA A 209 -0.48 -7.78 3.19
CA ALA A 209 -0.42 -9.25 3.25
C ALA A 209 0.83 -9.75 3.98
N LEU A 210 2.00 -9.17 3.69
CA LEU A 210 3.25 -9.53 4.34
C LEU A 210 3.35 -9.03 5.77
N ALA A 211 2.77 -7.86 6.07
CA ALA A 211 2.60 -7.39 7.43
C ALA A 211 1.84 -8.42 8.27
N LEU A 212 0.70 -8.91 7.76
CA LEU A 212 -0.13 -9.89 8.47
C LEU A 212 0.57 -11.24 8.66
N VAL A 213 1.27 -11.74 7.64
CA VAL A 213 2.05 -12.99 7.77
C VAL A 213 3.11 -12.86 8.86
N ASN A 214 3.84 -11.74 8.90
CA ASN A 214 4.88 -11.51 9.91
C ASN A 214 4.29 -11.24 11.31
N LEU A 215 3.15 -10.56 11.41
CA LEU A 215 2.41 -10.35 12.66
C LEU A 215 1.99 -11.70 13.23
N CYS A 216 1.38 -12.55 12.41
CA CYS A 216 0.97 -13.88 12.82
C CYS A 216 2.17 -14.75 13.23
N ALA A 217 3.33 -14.59 12.57
CA ALA A 217 4.55 -15.30 12.95
C ALA A 217 5.07 -14.86 14.33
N VAL A 218 5.06 -13.56 14.62
CA VAL A 218 5.43 -13.01 15.94
C VAL A 218 4.48 -13.51 17.02
N LEU A 219 3.16 -13.43 16.78
CA LEU A 219 2.15 -13.89 17.73
C LEU A 219 2.24 -15.40 17.96
N ALA A 220 2.42 -16.19 16.91
CA ALA A 220 2.63 -17.63 17.00
C ALA A 220 3.90 -17.98 17.78
N PHE A 221 4.97 -17.21 17.61
CA PHE A 221 6.20 -17.37 18.39
C PHE A 221 5.94 -17.11 19.89
N LEU A 222 5.30 -15.98 20.23
CA LEU A 222 5.00 -15.60 21.61
C LEU A 222 4.08 -16.63 22.29
N ILE A 223 2.98 -17.01 21.64
CA ILE A 223 2.02 -17.97 22.21
C ILE A 223 2.65 -19.37 22.30
N GLY A 224 3.43 -19.78 21.29
CA GLY A 224 4.16 -21.04 21.33
C GLY A 224 5.14 -21.11 22.51
N ARG A 225 5.71 -19.99 22.94
CA ARG A 225 6.59 -19.90 24.11
C ARG A 225 5.85 -19.93 25.44
N ILE A 226 4.73 -19.22 25.53
CA ILE A 226 3.95 -19.11 26.78
C ILE A 226 3.16 -20.40 27.03
N ALA A 227 2.52 -20.93 25.99
CA ALA A 227 1.56 -22.04 26.11
C ALA A 227 2.14 -23.39 25.65
N SER A 228 3.44 -23.49 25.35
CA SER A 228 4.10 -24.69 24.81
C SER A 228 3.37 -25.30 23.61
N ARG A 229 2.75 -24.44 22.78
CA ARG A 229 1.98 -24.84 21.59
C ARG A 229 2.88 -24.93 20.35
N PRO A 230 2.56 -25.82 19.38
CA PRO A 230 3.27 -25.87 18.11
C PRO A 230 3.05 -24.56 17.32
N GLN A 231 4.15 -23.91 16.93
CA GLN A 231 4.12 -22.57 16.31
C GLN A 231 3.51 -22.56 14.90
N THR A 232 3.79 -23.57 14.09
CA THR A 232 3.32 -23.65 12.70
C THR A 232 1.79 -23.70 12.56
N PRO A 233 1.04 -24.60 13.23
CA PRO A 233 -0.42 -24.60 13.14
C PRO A 233 -1.01 -23.31 13.74
N MET A 234 -0.37 -22.74 14.76
CA MET A 234 -0.78 -21.46 15.33
C MET A 234 -0.65 -20.30 14.34
N LEU A 235 0.44 -20.26 13.57
CA LEU A 235 0.63 -19.28 12.49
C LEU A 235 -0.53 -19.35 11.48
N PHE A 236 -0.88 -20.54 11.00
CA PHE A 236 -1.95 -20.69 10.02
C PHE A 236 -3.33 -20.34 10.59
N LEU A 237 -3.59 -20.70 11.85
CA LEU A 237 -4.82 -20.33 12.53
C LEU A 237 -4.93 -18.80 12.67
N LEU A 238 -3.87 -18.14 13.14
CA LEU A 238 -3.84 -16.68 13.30
C LEU A 238 -3.95 -15.97 11.95
N LEU A 239 -3.28 -16.49 10.92
CA LEU A 239 -3.39 -15.95 9.57
C LEU A 239 -4.81 -16.09 9.03
N GLY A 240 -5.44 -17.26 9.21
CA GLY A 240 -6.84 -17.47 8.85
C GLY A 240 -7.79 -16.50 9.55
N LEU A 241 -7.56 -16.24 10.85
CA LEU A 241 -8.32 -15.24 11.61
C LEU A 241 -8.08 -13.82 11.10
N CYS A 242 -6.84 -13.44 10.78
CA CYS A 242 -6.53 -12.11 10.25
C CYS A 242 -7.14 -11.90 8.86
N VAL A 243 -7.08 -12.91 7.99
CA VAL A 243 -7.72 -12.87 6.66
C VAL A 243 -9.23 -12.80 6.82
N TYR A 244 -9.84 -13.63 7.67
CA TYR A 244 -11.27 -13.57 7.97
C TYR A 244 -11.67 -12.20 8.50
N TYR A 245 -10.93 -11.63 9.45
CA TYR A 245 -11.17 -10.29 9.97
C TYR A 245 -11.11 -9.24 8.86
N SER A 246 -10.11 -9.32 7.99
CA SER A 246 -9.94 -8.41 6.86
C SER A 246 -11.13 -8.47 5.89
N LEU A 247 -11.58 -9.67 5.54
CA LEU A 247 -12.64 -9.87 4.53
C LEU A 247 -14.06 -9.68 5.09
N SER A 248 -14.27 -9.93 6.38
CA SER A 248 -15.60 -9.87 7.02
C SER A 248 -16.09 -8.45 7.34
N ARG A 249 -15.20 -7.45 7.28
CA ARG A 249 -15.58 -6.07 7.62
C ARG A 249 -16.38 -5.46 6.47
N ALA A 250 -17.53 -4.90 6.81
CA ALA A 250 -18.32 -4.10 5.88
C ALA A 250 -17.52 -2.85 5.45
N HIS A 251 -17.58 -2.51 4.18
CA HIS A 251 -16.85 -1.41 3.59
C HIS A 251 -17.78 -0.53 2.73
N SER A 252 -17.89 0.75 3.09
CA SER A 252 -18.83 1.70 2.47
C SER A 252 -18.74 1.85 0.95
N PHE A 253 -17.55 1.61 0.38
CA PHE A 253 -17.32 1.59 -1.08
C PHE A 253 -17.62 0.21 -1.70
N LEU A 254 -16.91 -0.85 -1.31
CA LEU A 254 -17.07 -2.18 -1.91
C LEU A 254 -18.46 -2.78 -1.72
N ASP A 255 -19.12 -2.52 -0.60
CA ASP A 255 -20.48 -3.02 -0.34
C ASP A 255 -21.57 -2.05 -0.83
N SER A 256 -21.18 -0.98 -1.55
CA SER A 256 -22.13 -0.05 -2.15
C SER A 256 -22.87 -0.70 -3.34
N PRO A 257 -24.15 -0.34 -3.58
CA PRO A 257 -24.87 -0.77 -4.77
C PRO A 257 -24.13 -0.39 -6.06
N GLY A 258 -23.55 0.82 -6.11
CA GLY A 258 -22.81 1.28 -7.27
C GLY A 258 -21.61 0.39 -7.58
N PHE A 259 -20.83 0.00 -6.56
CA PHE A 259 -19.71 -0.92 -6.78
C PHE A 259 -20.20 -2.30 -7.22
N GLN A 260 -21.17 -2.87 -6.51
CA GLN A 260 -21.65 -4.24 -6.74
C GLN A 260 -22.33 -4.42 -8.11
N HIS A 261 -23.07 -3.41 -8.58
CA HIS A 261 -23.78 -3.49 -9.84
C HIS A 261 -22.96 -3.00 -11.04
N ALA A 262 -22.18 -1.94 -10.87
CA ALA A 262 -21.54 -1.27 -12.02
C ALA A 262 -20.04 -1.55 -12.16
N LEU A 263 -19.30 -1.78 -11.07
CA LEU A 263 -17.84 -1.91 -11.11
C LEU A 263 -17.41 -3.38 -11.00
N ALA A 264 -17.88 -4.08 -9.97
CA ALA A 264 -17.47 -5.44 -9.64
C ALA A 264 -17.69 -6.44 -10.80
N PRO A 265 -18.84 -6.45 -11.50
CA PRO A 265 -19.08 -7.45 -12.54
C PRO A 265 -18.07 -7.35 -13.67
N GLY A 266 -17.82 -6.15 -14.18
CA GLY A 266 -16.87 -5.95 -15.27
C GLY A 266 -15.43 -6.25 -14.87
N LEU A 267 -15.06 -5.98 -13.61
CA LEU A 267 -13.75 -6.31 -13.06
C LEU A 267 -13.54 -7.83 -12.95
N TRP A 268 -14.51 -8.55 -12.40
CA TRP A 268 -14.45 -10.01 -12.24
C TRP A 268 -14.54 -10.77 -13.57
N ASP A 269 -15.31 -10.26 -14.54
CA ASP A 269 -15.46 -10.87 -15.85
C ASP A 269 -14.22 -10.66 -16.73
N THR A 270 -13.63 -9.45 -16.71
CA THR A 270 -12.50 -9.09 -17.58
C THR A 270 -11.16 -9.46 -16.97
N ASN A 271 -10.97 -9.19 -15.66
CA ASN A 271 -9.70 -9.36 -14.99
C ASN A 271 -9.85 -9.77 -13.51
N PRO A 272 -10.14 -11.05 -13.24
CA PRO A 272 -10.38 -11.53 -11.89
C PRO A 272 -9.15 -11.40 -10.97
N ALA A 273 -7.93 -11.43 -11.54
CA ALA A 273 -6.72 -11.22 -10.76
C ALA A 273 -6.64 -9.77 -10.22
N LEU A 274 -6.99 -8.78 -11.04
CA LEU A 274 -7.08 -7.40 -10.60
C LEU A 274 -8.21 -7.22 -9.58
N ALA A 275 -9.36 -7.88 -9.78
CA ALA A 275 -10.49 -7.86 -8.85
C ALA A 275 -10.07 -8.29 -7.43
N VAL A 276 -9.39 -9.44 -7.34
CA VAL A 276 -8.88 -9.95 -6.06
C VAL A 276 -7.92 -8.96 -5.40
N ILE A 277 -7.00 -8.37 -6.15
CA ILE A 277 -6.02 -7.43 -5.60
C ILE A 277 -6.68 -6.15 -5.09
N VAL A 278 -7.59 -5.56 -5.87
CA VAL A 278 -8.31 -4.34 -5.51
C VAL A 278 -9.16 -4.55 -4.27
N GLU A 279 -9.98 -5.61 -4.25
CA GLU A 279 -10.84 -5.90 -3.11
C GLU A 279 -10.04 -6.26 -1.87
N TRP A 280 -8.98 -7.07 -2.01
CA TRP A 280 -8.09 -7.40 -0.90
C TRP A 280 -7.42 -6.15 -0.34
N ALA A 281 -6.79 -5.34 -1.20
CA ALA A 281 -6.07 -4.14 -0.78
C ALA A 281 -7.02 -3.17 -0.07
N CYS A 282 -8.22 -2.97 -0.61
CA CYS A 282 -9.23 -2.10 -0.02
C CYS A 282 -9.71 -2.61 1.35
N ARG A 283 -10.17 -3.87 1.45
CA ARG A 283 -10.68 -4.43 2.71
C ARG A 283 -9.59 -4.55 3.78
N ALA A 284 -8.44 -5.10 3.42
CA ALA A 284 -7.35 -5.33 4.38
C ALA A 284 -6.75 -4.01 4.87
N SER A 285 -6.46 -3.04 3.99
CA SER A 285 -5.95 -1.75 4.44
C SER A 285 -6.92 -1.04 5.38
N SER A 286 -8.22 -1.03 5.06
CA SER A 286 -9.25 -0.42 5.92
C SER A 286 -9.38 -1.14 7.27
N ALA A 287 -9.36 -2.48 7.28
CA ALA A 287 -9.45 -3.29 8.50
C ALA A 287 -8.29 -3.04 9.48
N TRP A 288 -7.09 -2.80 8.95
CA TRP A 288 -5.88 -2.63 9.75
C TRP A 288 -5.41 -1.17 9.84
N ALA A 289 -6.19 -0.22 9.30
CA ALA A 289 -5.88 1.20 9.27
C ALA A 289 -5.62 1.79 10.67
N ASP A 290 -6.49 1.47 11.63
CA ASP A 290 -6.40 2.00 12.99
C ASP A 290 -5.14 1.50 13.73
N ILE A 291 -4.80 0.22 13.50
CA ILE A 291 -3.56 -0.38 14.04
C ILE A 291 -2.34 0.26 13.37
N SER A 292 -2.40 0.49 12.07
CA SER A 292 -1.33 1.15 11.31
C SER A 292 -1.07 2.57 11.83
N ALA A 293 -2.12 3.35 12.05
CA ALA A 293 -2.04 4.69 12.61
C ALA A 293 -1.47 4.69 14.05
N LEU A 294 -1.91 3.76 14.90
CA LEU A 294 -1.41 3.63 16.27
C LEU A 294 0.09 3.30 16.27
N VAL A 295 0.52 2.33 15.46
CA VAL A 295 1.93 1.94 15.35
C VAL A 295 2.77 3.11 14.80
N HIS A 296 2.27 3.80 13.78
CA HIS A 296 2.93 4.98 13.22
C HIS A 296 3.21 6.04 14.28
N HIS A 297 2.17 6.42 15.04
CA HIS A 297 2.27 7.49 16.02
C HIS A 297 3.12 7.10 17.23
N TYR A 298 2.81 5.96 17.86
CA TYR A 298 3.40 5.60 19.15
C TYR A 298 4.72 4.83 19.05
N MET A 299 4.97 4.11 17.96
CA MET A 299 6.17 3.27 17.83
C MET A 299 7.16 3.83 16.82
N ALA A 300 6.67 4.43 15.73
CA ALA A 300 7.52 5.08 14.73
C ALA A 300 7.67 6.59 14.95
N PHE A 301 7.01 7.17 15.96
CA PHE A 301 7.10 8.60 16.32
C PHE A 301 6.81 9.53 15.13
N ASP A 302 5.76 9.20 14.38
CA ASP A 302 5.32 9.95 13.20
C ASP A 302 6.36 10.08 12.07
N PHE A 303 7.32 9.13 11.98
CA PHE A 303 8.40 9.14 11.00
C PHE A 303 7.90 9.35 9.55
N ASP A 304 8.44 10.35 8.87
CA ASP A 304 8.04 10.68 7.52
C ASP A 304 8.85 9.88 6.47
N PHE A 305 8.18 8.97 5.77
CA PHE A 305 8.74 8.24 4.63
C PHE A 305 8.77 9.08 3.33
N GLY A 306 8.09 10.23 3.32
CA GLY A 306 7.84 11.08 2.16
C GLY A 306 8.89 12.17 1.89
N GLN A 307 9.85 12.40 2.79
CA GLN A 307 10.98 13.26 2.46
C GLN A 307 11.83 12.58 1.39
N SER A 308 11.85 13.20 0.20
CA SER A 308 12.74 12.77 -0.86
C SER A 308 14.16 12.67 -0.32
N LEU A 309 14.80 11.51 -0.50
CA LEU A 309 16.24 11.35 -0.22
C LEU A 309 17.09 12.32 -1.06
N TYR A 310 16.51 12.91 -2.10
CA TYR A 310 17.15 13.84 -3.02
C TYR A 310 16.38 15.17 -3.09
N ALA A 311 17.04 16.29 -2.81
CA ALA A 311 16.48 17.58 -3.22
C ALA A 311 16.58 17.67 -4.75
N THR A 312 15.44 17.88 -5.42
CA THR A 312 15.43 18.29 -6.82
C THR A 312 15.73 19.78 -6.84
N ILE A 313 16.98 20.16 -7.14
CA ILE A 313 17.33 21.58 -7.32
C ILE A 313 17.16 21.87 -8.80
N GLU A 314 16.15 22.66 -9.12
CA GLU A 314 15.94 23.22 -10.44
C GLU A 314 16.72 24.54 -10.51
N HIS A 315 17.77 24.57 -11.33
CA HIS A 315 18.55 25.78 -11.54
C HIS A 315 17.83 26.70 -12.54
N GLU A 316 18.09 28.02 -12.47
CA GLU A 316 17.50 29.03 -13.37
C GLU A 316 17.73 28.75 -14.87
N ASP A 317 18.65 27.84 -15.21
CA ASP A 317 18.94 27.39 -16.57
C ASP A 317 18.12 26.17 -17.03
N GLY A 318 17.19 25.68 -16.20
CA GLY A 318 16.36 24.50 -16.48
C GLY A 318 17.07 23.17 -16.28
N SER A 319 18.28 23.15 -15.71
CA SER A 319 18.96 21.91 -15.34
C SER A 319 18.47 21.37 -14.01
N ILE A 320 18.21 20.06 -13.97
CA ILE A 320 17.76 19.34 -12.77
C ILE A 320 18.94 18.53 -12.21
N HIS A 321 19.35 18.85 -10.99
CA HIS A 321 20.36 18.09 -10.26
C HIS A 321 19.74 17.38 -9.04
N LEU A 322 20.07 16.09 -8.89
CA LEU A 322 19.74 15.29 -7.71
C LEU A 322 20.87 15.42 -6.68
N GLN A 323 20.62 16.08 -5.54
CA GLN A 323 21.55 16.09 -4.41
C GLN A 323 20.98 15.29 -3.22
N PRO A 324 21.75 14.38 -2.60
CA PRO A 324 21.29 13.68 -1.40
C PRO A 324 21.11 14.66 -0.24
N TYR A 325 19.99 14.56 0.48
CA TYR A 325 19.69 15.42 1.63
C TYR A 325 20.71 15.17 2.76
N ALA A 326 21.50 16.18 3.10
CA ALA A 326 22.33 16.16 4.30
C ALA A 326 21.46 16.51 5.52
N ASN A 327 21.37 15.58 6.47
CA ASN A 327 20.66 15.74 7.74
C ASN A 327 21.02 17.04 8.47
N ASN A 328 20.16 18.04 8.43
CA ASN A 328 20.06 19.05 9.49
C ASN A 328 18.79 18.79 10.28
N ILE A 329 18.91 17.85 11.22
CA ILE A 329 17.94 17.66 12.30
C ILE A 329 17.87 18.97 13.08
N THR A 330 16.81 19.75 12.88
CA THR A 330 16.44 20.84 13.77
C THR A 330 15.07 20.53 14.34
N TYR A 331 15.06 19.98 15.56
CA TYR A 331 13.85 19.88 16.36
C TYR A 331 13.36 21.30 16.65
N SER A 332 12.16 21.67 16.19
CA SER A 332 11.45 22.83 16.73
C SER A 332 10.22 22.37 17.51
N VAL A 333 10.43 22.11 18.80
CA VAL A 333 9.36 22.00 19.79
C VAL A 333 9.15 23.38 20.43
N SER A 334 7.87 23.80 20.47
CA SER A 334 7.22 24.68 21.45
C SER A 334 6.77 26.09 21.02
N ARG A 335 5.43 26.22 20.99
CA ARG A 335 4.55 27.29 21.55
C ARG A 335 5.10 28.72 21.64
N ASN A 336 4.40 29.68 21.02
CA ASN A 336 3.46 30.54 21.76
C ASN A 336 2.69 31.54 20.87
N ILE A 337 1.47 31.79 21.33
CA ILE A 337 0.47 32.76 20.91
C ILE A 337 1.00 34.21 20.81
N ARG A 338 0.66 34.93 19.72
CA ARG A 338 0.21 36.33 19.76
C ARG A 338 -0.39 36.79 18.42
N PHE A 339 -1.70 37.09 18.39
CA PHE A 339 -2.29 38.16 17.56
C PHE A 339 -2.36 39.44 18.44
N PRO A 340 -2.62 40.67 17.94
CA PRO A 340 -2.52 41.25 16.59
C PRO A 340 -1.72 42.58 16.57
N ARG A 341 -1.46 43.17 15.39
CA ARG A 341 -1.72 44.60 15.12
C ARG A 341 -1.54 44.95 13.63
N ASN A 342 -2.50 45.72 13.14
CA ASN A 342 -2.42 46.55 11.94
C ASN A 342 -1.14 47.39 11.93
N ASP A 343 -0.63 47.70 10.74
CA ASP A 343 -0.59 49.08 10.24
C ASP A 343 -0.17 49.12 8.76
N ILE A 344 -0.88 50.00 8.05
CA ILE A 344 -0.78 50.47 6.64
C ILE A 344 -1.58 49.66 5.61
#